data_AF-A0A9D8WMP6-F1
#
_entry.id   AF-A0A9D8WMP6-F1
#
_cell.length_a   1.000
_cell.length_b   1.000
_cell.length_c   1.000
_cell.angle_alpha   90.00
_cell.angle_beta   90.00
_cell.angle_gamma   90.00
#
_symmetry.space_group_name_H-M   'P 1'
#
loop_
_entity.id
_entity.type
_entity.pdbx_description
1 polymer ?
#
loop_
_entity_poly.entity_id
_entity_poly.type
_entity_poly.pdbx_seq_one_letter_code
_entity_poly.pdbx_strand_id
1 'polypeptide(L)'
;MKKSSVLYSFLVLGVGCWLMLSSCTTKQGAINNLRRFSYELRDHSAYYSVNDWDKAINKFAKLREEISKHEYTADEHRTIGQLEGECAGYMVKGAKDGIINRVGTYTNELQGILEGILGGMGND
;
A
#
# COMPACT_ATOMS: atom_id res chain seq x y z
N MET A 1 -10.29 -4.38 48.75
CA MET A 1 -10.30 -3.78 47.39
C MET A 1 -9.10 -4.34 46.60
N LYS A 2 -9.30 -5.43 45.83
CA LYS A 2 -8.26 -6.14 45.04
C LYS A 2 -8.74 -6.39 43.60
N LYS A 3 -9.47 -5.43 43.01
CA LYS A 3 -10.05 -5.56 41.66
C LYS A 3 -9.23 -4.88 40.55
N SER A 4 -8.29 -4.00 40.89
CA SER A 4 -7.59 -3.19 39.86
C SER A 4 -6.28 -3.79 39.33
N SER A 5 -5.57 -4.65 40.08
CA SER A 5 -4.30 -5.22 39.58
C SER A 5 -4.49 -6.37 38.58
N VAL A 6 -5.61 -7.09 38.64
CA VAL A 6 -5.86 -8.23 37.72
C VAL A 6 -6.20 -7.72 36.31
N LEU A 7 -6.79 -6.53 36.20
CA LEU A 7 -7.16 -5.93 34.91
C LEU A 7 -5.91 -5.53 34.09
N TYR A 8 -4.85 -5.10 34.76
CA TYR A 8 -3.58 -4.72 34.09
C TYR A 8 -2.79 -5.92 33.58
N SER A 9 -2.86 -7.09 34.25
CA SER A 9 -2.24 -8.32 33.73
C SER A 9 -2.91 -8.84 32.45
N PHE A 10 -4.22 -8.60 32.26
CA PHE A 10 -4.91 -8.98 31.02
C PHE A 10 -4.64 -8.01 29.86
N LEU A 11 -4.34 -6.74 30.14
CA LEU A 11 -4.08 -5.74 29.10
C LEU A 11 -2.70 -5.86 28.44
N VAL A 12 -1.71 -6.46 29.11
CA VAL A 12 -0.36 -6.64 28.54
C VAL A 12 -0.27 -7.90 27.65
N LEU A 13 -1.12 -8.90 27.86
CA LEU A 13 -1.15 -10.14 27.07
C LEU A 13 -1.88 -10.01 25.72
N GLY A 14 -2.66 -8.94 25.51
CA GLY A 14 -3.30 -8.65 24.22
C GLY A 14 -2.40 -7.93 23.20
N VAL A 15 -1.26 -7.39 23.65
CA VAL A 15 -0.32 -6.60 22.82
C VAL A 15 0.84 -7.48 22.29
N GLY A 16 0.92 -8.75 22.71
CA GLY A 16 2.05 -9.64 22.42
C GLY A 16 1.93 -10.57 21.20
N CYS A 17 0.79 -10.62 20.51
CA CYS A 17 0.59 -11.56 19.37
C CYS A 17 0.49 -10.91 17.99
N TRP A 18 0.61 -9.58 17.86
CA TRP A 18 0.52 -8.94 16.54
C TRP A 18 1.84 -8.82 15.78
N LEU A 19 2.97 -9.07 16.45
CA LEU A 19 4.31 -8.84 15.88
C LEU A 19 4.98 -10.11 15.32
N MET A 20 4.27 -11.24 15.24
CA MET A 20 4.80 -12.52 14.75
C MET A 20 4.14 -12.97 13.45
N LEU A 21 3.72 -12.04 12.59
CA LEU A 21 3.67 -12.29 11.16
C LEU A 21 5.00 -11.83 10.56
N SER A 22 6.05 -12.58 10.85
CA SER A 22 7.13 -12.79 9.89
C SER A 22 6.51 -13.52 8.69
N SER A 23 5.62 -12.83 7.96
CA SER A 23 4.88 -13.43 6.87
C SER A 23 5.90 -13.71 5.78
N CYS A 24 6.20 -14.99 5.61
CA CYS A 24 6.39 -15.51 4.28
C CYS A 24 5.13 -15.09 3.50
N THR A 25 5.18 -13.93 2.83
CA THR A 25 4.04 -13.44 2.06
C THR A 25 3.78 -14.51 1.01
N THR A 26 2.58 -15.06 1.00
CA THR A 26 2.25 -16.08 0.02
C THR A 26 2.03 -15.37 -1.30
N LYS A 27 2.35 -16.05 -2.41
CA LYS A 27 2.09 -15.55 -3.76
C LYS A 27 0.71 -14.91 -3.92
N GLN A 28 -0.33 -15.58 -3.43
CA GLN A 28 -1.71 -15.10 -3.48
C GLN A 28 -2.00 -14.00 -2.44
N GLY A 29 -1.31 -14.04 -1.29
CA GLY A 29 -1.35 -12.98 -0.29
C GLY A 29 -0.88 -11.64 -0.86
N ALA A 30 0.22 -11.64 -1.63
CA ALA A 30 0.73 -10.44 -2.28
C ALA A 30 -0.28 -9.83 -3.26
N ILE A 31 -0.91 -10.64 -4.13
CA ILE A 31 -1.98 -10.18 -5.04
C ILE A 31 -3.18 -9.64 -4.24
N ASN A 32 -3.57 -10.31 -3.17
CA ASN A 32 -4.71 -9.88 -2.36
C ASN A 32 -4.43 -8.56 -1.62
N ASN A 33 -3.20 -8.35 -1.15
CA ASN A 33 -2.79 -7.10 -0.51
C ASN A 33 -2.83 -5.95 -1.51
N LEU A 34 -2.34 -6.16 -2.73
CA LEU A 34 -2.43 -5.20 -3.82
C LEU A 34 -3.89 -4.87 -4.17
N ARG A 35 -4.77 -5.88 -4.26
CA ARG A 35 -6.21 -5.69 -4.51
C ARG A 35 -6.88 -4.89 -3.40
N ARG A 36 -6.59 -5.21 -2.14
CA ARG A 36 -7.13 -4.46 -1.00
C ARG A 36 -6.70 -3.01 -1.06
N PHE A 37 -5.46 -2.75 -1.45
CA PHE A 37 -4.95 -1.41 -1.60
C PHE A 37 -5.62 -0.65 -2.76
N SER A 38 -5.93 -1.30 -3.89
CA SER A 38 -6.69 -0.65 -4.97
C SER A 38 -8.09 -0.23 -4.50
N TYR A 39 -8.76 -1.04 -3.68
CA TYR A 39 -10.05 -0.68 -3.07
C TYR A 39 -9.92 0.46 -2.06
N GLU A 40 -8.86 0.45 -1.23
CA GLU A 40 -8.59 1.54 -0.29
C GLU A 40 -8.41 2.88 -1.03
N LEU A 41 -7.68 2.89 -2.15
CA LEU A 41 -7.54 4.07 -2.99
C LEU A 41 -8.90 4.49 -3.58
N ARG A 42 -9.63 3.56 -4.19
CA ARG A 42 -10.96 3.84 -4.76
C ARG A 42 -11.90 4.49 -3.75
N ASP A 43 -11.96 3.94 -2.55
CA ASP A 43 -13.00 4.27 -1.58
C ASP A 43 -12.62 5.49 -0.73
N HIS A 44 -11.33 5.73 -0.49
CA HIS A 44 -10.87 6.74 0.47
C HIS A 44 -9.96 7.83 -0.11
N SER A 45 -9.32 7.64 -1.29
CA SER A 45 -8.26 8.55 -1.75
C SER A 45 -8.74 9.96 -2.07
N ALA A 46 -10.05 10.15 -2.29
CA ALA A 46 -10.65 11.46 -2.54
C ALA A 46 -10.44 12.46 -1.39
N TYR A 47 -10.17 11.96 -0.18
CA TYR A 47 -9.99 12.79 1.03
C TYR A 47 -8.57 12.72 1.59
N TYR A 48 -7.62 12.13 0.87
CA TYR A 48 -6.26 11.97 1.35
C TYR A 48 -5.53 13.30 1.47
N SER A 49 -4.91 13.52 2.62
CA SER A 49 -3.95 14.60 2.81
C SER A 49 -2.62 14.26 2.11
N VAL A 50 -1.70 15.23 2.04
CA VAL A 50 -0.33 15.01 1.55
C VAL A 50 0.34 13.85 2.28
N ASN A 51 0.19 13.76 3.61
CA ASN A 51 0.79 12.70 4.40
C ASN A 51 0.14 11.33 4.16
N ASP A 52 -1.14 11.28 3.80
CA ASP A 52 -1.80 10.03 3.45
C ASP A 52 -1.35 9.53 2.07
N TRP A 53 -1.15 10.45 1.13
CA TRP A 53 -0.53 10.13 -0.16
C TRP A 53 0.90 9.63 -0.03
N ASP A 54 1.71 10.23 0.86
CA ASP A 54 3.04 9.72 1.17
C ASP A 54 3.01 8.26 1.65
N LYS A 55 2.14 7.96 2.62
CA LYS A 55 1.96 6.59 3.11
C LYS A 55 1.45 5.66 2.03
N ALA A 56 0.54 6.12 1.17
CA ALA A 56 -0.03 5.33 0.09
C ALA A 56 1.04 4.95 -0.95
N ILE A 57 1.89 5.90 -1.37
CA ILE A 57 2.99 5.66 -2.30
C ILE A 57 4.01 4.68 -1.69
N ASN A 58 4.40 4.91 -0.44
CA ASN A 58 5.29 4.00 0.29
C ASN A 58 4.72 2.59 0.42
N LYS A 59 3.42 2.47 0.67
CA LYS A 59 2.72 1.18 0.75
C LYS A 59 2.69 0.49 -0.61
N PHE A 60 2.42 1.21 -1.69
CA PHE A 60 2.43 0.66 -3.03
C PHE A 60 3.81 0.13 -3.44
N ALA A 61 4.89 0.84 -3.10
CA ALA A 61 6.25 0.39 -3.34
C ALA A 61 6.56 -0.95 -2.64
N LYS A 62 6.16 -1.09 -1.38
CA LYS A 62 6.32 -2.35 -0.63
C LYS A 62 5.49 -3.49 -1.23
N LEU A 63 4.27 -3.21 -1.68
CA LEU A 63 3.41 -4.21 -2.34
C LEU A 63 4.04 -4.70 -3.65
N ARG A 64 4.59 -3.78 -4.45
CA ARG A 64 5.35 -4.09 -5.67
C ARG A 64 6.57 -4.97 -5.38
N GLU A 65 7.30 -4.65 -4.31
CA GLU A 65 8.44 -5.47 -3.86
C GLU A 65 7.99 -6.88 -3.43
N GLU A 66 6.90 -7.00 -2.67
CA GLU A 66 6.31 -8.29 -2.28
C GLU A 66 5.87 -9.11 -3.49
N ILE A 67 5.21 -8.49 -4.47
CA ILE A 67 4.85 -9.12 -5.73
C ILE A 67 6.11 -9.63 -6.44
N SER A 68 7.17 -8.82 -6.56
CA SER A 68 8.39 -9.20 -7.29
C SER A 68 9.12 -10.44 -6.75
N LYS A 69 8.82 -10.87 -5.51
CA LYS A 69 9.42 -12.05 -4.86
C LYS A 69 8.85 -13.39 -5.33
N HIS A 70 7.83 -13.38 -6.18
CA HIS A 70 7.13 -14.59 -6.62
C HIS A 70 7.03 -14.70 -8.14
N GLU A 71 7.00 -15.93 -8.64
CA GLU A 71 6.70 -16.22 -10.03
C GLU A 71 5.19 -16.35 -10.25
N TYR A 72 4.65 -15.65 -11.24
CA TYR A 72 3.24 -15.63 -11.57
C TYR A 72 2.96 -16.23 -12.95
N THR A 73 1.77 -16.79 -13.10
CA THR A 73 1.25 -17.18 -14.42
C THR A 73 0.88 -15.94 -15.23
N ALA A 74 0.63 -16.13 -16.53
CA ALA A 74 0.17 -15.04 -17.39
C ALA A 74 -1.14 -14.40 -16.88
N ASP A 75 -2.09 -15.21 -16.41
CA ASP A 75 -3.37 -14.73 -15.89
C ASP A 75 -3.21 -13.94 -14.58
N GLU A 76 -2.31 -14.39 -13.71
CA GLU A 76 -1.98 -13.69 -12.48
C GLU A 76 -1.23 -12.37 -12.77
N HIS A 77 -0.28 -12.37 -13.71
CA HIS A 77 0.38 -11.15 -14.17
C HIS A 77 -0.61 -10.15 -14.76
N ARG A 78 -1.58 -10.63 -15.54
CA ARG A 78 -2.67 -9.77 -16.05
C ARG A 78 -3.47 -9.17 -14.90
N THR A 79 -3.80 -9.96 -13.89
CA THR A 79 -4.52 -9.49 -12.69
C THR A 79 -3.70 -8.44 -11.93
N ILE A 80 -2.41 -8.70 -11.72
CA ILE A 80 -1.50 -7.76 -11.05
C ILE A 80 -1.45 -6.44 -11.83
N GLY A 81 -1.22 -6.49 -13.15
CA GLY A 81 -1.16 -5.29 -13.98
C GLY A 81 -2.45 -4.48 -13.99
N GLN A 82 -3.62 -5.14 -13.95
CA GLN A 82 -4.90 -4.44 -13.80
C GLN A 82 -4.99 -3.69 -12.47
N LEU A 83 -4.64 -4.34 -11.35
CA LEU A 83 -4.67 -3.73 -10.02
C LEU A 83 -3.65 -2.58 -9.88
N GLU A 84 -2.47 -2.73 -10.46
CA GLU A 84 -1.46 -1.67 -10.50
C GLU A 84 -1.93 -0.47 -11.33
N GLY A 85 -2.58 -0.72 -12.47
CA GLY A 85 -3.22 0.31 -13.29
C GLY A 85 -4.32 1.07 -12.55
N GLU A 86 -5.17 0.36 -11.78
CA GLU A 86 -6.17 1.00 -10.92
C GLU A 86 -5.50 1.91 -9.88
N CYS A 87 -4.52 1.40 -9.15
CA CYS A 87 -3.78 2.18 -8.14
C CYS A 87 -3.13 3.42 -8.76
N ALA A 88 -2.46 3.24 -9.90
CA ALA A 88 -1.82 4.29 -10.67
C ALA A 88 -2.83 5.38 -11.08
N GLY A 89 -4.02 4.99 -11.53
CA GLY A 89 -5.07 5.93 -11.93
C GLY A 89 -5.53 6.83 -10.78
N TYR A 90 -5.64 6.30 -9.56
CA TYR A 90 -5.96 7.11 -8.37
C TYR A 90 -4.81 8.02 -7.96
N MET A 91 -3.56 7.54 -8.04
CA MET A 91 -2.38 8.37 -7.77
C MET A 91 -2.24 9.50 -8.80
N VAL A 92 -2.49 9.26 -10.08
CA VAL A 92 -2.53 10.33 -11.10
C VAL A 92 -3.58 11.38 -10.75
N LYS A 93 -4.76 10.97 -10.27
CA LYS A 93 -5.78 11.93 -9.80
C LYS A 93 -5.25 12.78 -8.63
N GLY A 94 -4.67 12.16 -7.61
CA GLY A 94 -4.07 12.90 -6.48
C GLY A 94 -2.89 13.80 -6.87
N ALA A 95 -2.16 13.46 -7.93
CA ALA A 95 -1.12 14.31 -8.50
C ALA A 95 -1.68 15.48 -9.31
N LYS A 96 -2.75 15.26 -10.09
CA LYS A 96 -3.50 16.33 -10.77
C LYS A 96 -4.07 17.35 -9.79
N ASP A 97 -4.53 16.90 -8.63
CA ASP A 97 -4.98 17.77 -7.54
C ASP A 97 -3.82 18.49 -6.81
N GLY A 98 -2.58 18.24 -7.23
CA GLY A 98 -1.37 18.88 -6.72
C GLY A 98 -0.96 18.42 -5.32
N ILE A 99 -1.60 17.38 -4.78
CA ILE A 99 -1.36 16.87 -3.42
C ILE A 99 -0.14 15.96 -3.41
N ILE A 100 -0.03 15.05 -4.39
CA ILE A 100 1.12 14.14 -4.49
C ILE A 100 2.42 14.90 -4.78
N ASN A 101 2.39 15.95 -5.63
CA ASN A 101 3.59 16.75 -5.91
C ASN A 101 4.18 17.43 -4.65
N ARG A 102 3.38 17.60 -3.59
CA ARG A 102 3.79 18.17 -2.30
C ARG A 102 4.31 17.14 -1.30
N VAL A 103 4.28 15.85 -1.64
CA VAL A 103 4.82 14.76 -0.81
C VAL A 103 6.34 14.89 -0.78
N GLY A 104 6.91 15.55 0.23
CA GLY A 104 8.34 15.90 0.29
C GLY A 104 9.31 14.73 0.52
N THR A 105 8.82 13.51 0.74
CA THR A 105 9.60 12.30 1.04
C THR A 105 9.92 11.52 -0.24
N TYR A 106 10.53 12.20 -1.21
CA TYR A 106 11.05 11.56 -2.42
C TYR A 106 12.41 10.92 -2.13
N THR A 107 12.43 9.61 -1.86
CA THR A 107 13.64 8.81 -2.05
C THR A 107 13.74 8.43 -3.53
N ASN A 108 14.94 8.25 -4.07
CA ASN A 108 15.16 7.97 -5.50
C ASN A 108 14.35 6.76 -6.02
N GLU A 109 14.13 5.76 -5.18
CA GLU A 109 13.35 4.55 -5.52
C GLU A 109 11.85 4.85 -5.66
N LEU A 110 11.29 5.68 -4.77
CA LEU A 110 9.89 6.09 -4.84
C LEU A 110 9.65 7.05 -5.99
N GLN A 111 10.64 7.89 -6.32
CA GLN A 111 10.59 8.75 -7.49
C GLN A 111 10.47 7.93 -8.77
N GLY A 112 11.25 6.85 -8.92
CA GLY A 112 11.12 5.96 -10.09
C GLY A 112 9.76 5.27 -10.18
N ILE A 113 9.16 4.87 -9.06
CA ILE A 113 7.80 4.29 -9.02
C ILE A 113 6.76 5.35 -9.40
N LEU A 114 6.90 6.56 -8.85
CA LEU A 114 5.98 7.65 -9.13
C LEU A 114 6.08 8.11 -10.59
N GLU A 115 7.29 8.25 -11.13
CA GLU A 115 7.53 8.55 -12.54
C GLU A 115 7.01 7.43 -13.44
N GLY A 116 7.16 6.16 -13.06
CA GLY A 116 6.56 5.05 -13.79
C GLY A 116 5.03 5.09 -13.82
N ILE A 117 4.40 5.43 -12.69
CA ILE A 117 2.95 5.56 -12.54
C ILE A 117 2.40 6.78 -13.28
N LEU A 118 3.00 7.96 -13.07
CA LEU A 118 2.54 9.23 -13.61
C LEU A 118 2.94 9.42 -15.08
N GLY A 119 4.17 9.02 -15.44
CA GLY A 119 4.71 9.11 -16.80
C GLY A 119 4.15 8.05 -17.74
N GLY A 120 3.81 6.87 -17.23
CA GLY A 120 3.20 5.79 -18.03
C GLY A 120 1.76 6.08 -18.48
N MET A 121 1.06 7.02 -17.83
CA MET A 121 -0.33 7.40 -18.13
C MET A 121 -0.46 8.71 -18.95
N GLY A 122 0.67 9.31 -19.37
CA GLY A 122 0.71 10.60 -20.07
C GLY A 122 0.73 10.54 -21.60
N ASN A 123 0.66 9.34 -22.20
CA ASN A 123 0.57 9.16 -23.65
C ASN A 123 -0.81 8.63 -24.02
N ASP A 124 -1.80 9.51 -24.03
CA ASP A 124 -3.01 9.49 -24.88
C ASP A 124 -3.62 10.91 -24.90
#